data_AF-A0A816S1P5-F1
#
_entry.id   AF-A0A816S1P5-F1
#
_cell.length_a   1.000
_cell.length_b   1.000
_cell.length_c   1.000
_cell.angle_alpha   90.00
_cell.angle_beta   90.00
_cell.angle_gamma   90.00
#
_symmetry.space_group_name_H-M   'P 1'
#
loop_
_entity.id
_entity.type
_entity.pdbx_description
1 polymer ?
#
loop_
_entity_poly.entity_id
_entity_poly.type
_entity_poly.pdbx_seq_one_letter_code
_entity_poly.pdbx_strand_id
1 'polypeptide(L)'
;MHVIMNMLRRRRGIYLQKERMVILDQYFIKTIQSNWSAFSADNDKLQFEWGKNIAQYVTGKSKGQKMKLGLGRDVDTVYTPMNWGGDHWVGLCIKLTEGHVTVFDSYVPHTEIEVTEGHMVKEGLRIYSWSRAEGIYHNKRGGNCGPCAC
;
A
#
# COMPACT_ATOMS: atom_id res chain seq x y z
N MET A 1 -0.85 -0.04 -14.21
CA MET A 1 -0.13 0.93 -13.35
C MET A 1 1.40 0.90 -13.38
N HIS A 2 2.05 -0.16 -13.83
CA HIS A 2 3.50 -0.30 -13.68
C HIS A 2 4.37 0.82 -14.32
N VAL A 3 3.98 1.36 -15.49
CA VAL A 3 4.77 2.40 -16.20
C VAL A 3 4.78 3.73 -15.45
N ILE A 4 3.62 4.23 -15.05
CA ILE A 4 3.48 5.53 -14.34
C ILE A 4 4.22 5.47 -13.00
N MET A 5 4.12 4.37 -12.25
CA MET A 5 4.84 4.19 -10.99
C MET A 5 6.35 4.25 -11.18
N ASN A 6 6.87 3.62 -12.24
CA ASN A 6 8.28 3.73 -12.59
C ASN A 6 8.69 5.15 -12.98
N MET A 7 7.84 5.89 -13.69
CA MET A 7 8.11 7.30 -14.02
C MET A 7 8.13 8.19 -12.77
N LEU A 8 7.14 8.05 -11.88
CA LEU A 8 7.05 8.80 -10.63
C LEU A 8 8.26 8.53 -9.74
N ARG A 9 8.63 7.25 -9.60
CA ARG A 9 9.81 6.85 -8.85
C ARG A 9 11.09 7.45 -9.42
N ARG A 10 11.26 7.47 -10.74
CA ARG A 10 12.44 8.09 -11.39
C ARG A 10 12.48 9.60 -11.19
N ARG A 11 11.33 10.27 -11.26
CA ARG A 11 11.22 11.73 -11.19
C ARG A 11 11.27 12.28 -9.76
N ARG A 12 10.73 11.54 -8.78
CA ARG A 12 10.55 12.00 -7.40
C ARG A 12 11.33 11.18 -6.37
N GLY A 13 12.01 10.10 -6.78
CA GLY A 13 12.65 9.15 -5.86
C GLY A 13 13.63 9.77 -4.86
N ILE A 14 14.42 10.78 -5.27
CA ILE A 14 15.35 11.48 -4.38
C ILE A 14 14.60 12.26 -3.30
N TYR A 15 13.50 12.92 -3.66
CA TYR A 15 12.67 13.66 -2.69
C TYR A 15 11.98 12.70 -1.73
N LEU A 16 11.35 11.65 -2.26
CA LEU A 16 10.70 10.62 -1.46
C LEU A 16 11.67 10.00 -0.46
N GLN A 17 12.91 9.70 -0.87
CA GLN A 17 13.92 9.14 0.03
C GLN A 17 14.29 10.10 1.16
N LYS A 18 14.45 11.41 0.89
CA LYS A 18 14.72 12.40 1.94
C LYS A 18 13.61 12.42 2.99
N GLU A 19 12.38 12.27 2.54
CA GLU A 19 11.19 12.18 3.40
C GLU A 19 10.92 10.76 3.94
N ARG A 20 11.85 9.81 3.74
CA ARG A 20 11.71 8.39 4.18
C ARG A 20 10.45 7.73 3.60
N MET A 21 10.15 8.02 2.35
CA MET A 21 9.01 7.52 1.60
C MET A 21 9.46 6.65 0.42
N VAL A 22 8.61 5.71 0.00
CA VAL A 22 8.83 4.90 -1.20
C VAL A 22 7.53 4.68 -1.97
N ILE A 23 7.63 4.58 -3.30
CA ILE A 23 6.55 4.08 -4.16
C ILE A 23 6.89 2.64 -4.54
N LEU A 24 6.00 1.71 -4.21
CA LEU A 24 6.04 0.32 -4.65
C LEU A 24 5.01 0.09 -5.75
N ASP A 25 5.26 -0.95 -6.55
CA ASP A 25 4.35 -1.34 -7.61
C ASP A 25 3.24 -2.26 -7.10
N GLN A 26 2.24 -2.48 -7.96
CA GLN A 26 1.08 -3.34 -7.68
C GLN A 26 1.43 -4.80 -7.33
N TYR A 27 2.61 -5.30 -7.73
CA TYR A 27 3.00 -6.68 -7.44
C TYR A 27 3.28 -6.88 -5.96
N PHE A 28 3.72 -5.84 -5.24
CA PHE A 28 3.87 -5.88 -3.79
C PHE A 28 2.56 -6.26 -3.10
N ILE A 29 1.48 -5.48 -3.30
CA ILE A 29 0.17 -5.75 -2.71
C ILE A 29 -0.42 -7.06 -3.23
N LYS A 30 -0.29 -7.36 -4.52
CA LYS A 30 -0.78 -8.62 -5.10
C LYS A 30 -0.14 -9.85 -4.43
N THR A 31 1.16 -9.78 -4.12
CA THR A 31 1.88 -10.87 -3.45
C THR A 31 1.43 -11.00 -1.98
N ILE A 32 1.15 -9.90 -1.30
CA ILE A 32 0.57 -9.93 0.06
C ILE A 32 -0.82 -10.58 0.02
N GLN A 33 -1.70 -10.11 -0.88
CA GLN A 33 -3.06 -10.63 -1.05
C GLN A 33 -3.06 -12.13 -1.40
N SER A 34 -2.14 -12.60 -2.25
CA SER A 34 -2.07 -14.03 -2.61
C SER A 34 -1.67 -14.92 -1.44
N ASN A 35 -0.95 -14.40 -0.45
CA ASN A 35 -0.57 -15.14 0.76
C ASN A 35 -1.60 -15.00 1.88
N TRP A 36 -2.64 -14.17 1.72
CA TRP A 36 -3.59 -13.87 2.79
C TRP A 36 -4.30 -15.10 3.34
N SER A 37 -4.74 -16.02 2.46
CA SER A 37 -5.42 -17.24 2.91
C SER A 37 -4.53 -18.13 3.77
N ALA A 38 -3.27 -18.31 3.35
CA ALA A 38 -2.27 -19.07 4.11
C ALA A 38 -1.93 -18.38 5.43
N PHE A 39 -1.63 -17.07 5.40
CA PHE A 39 -1.37 -16.28 6.59
C PHE A 39 -2.53 -16.33 7.57
N SER A 40 -3.76 -16.17 7.10
CA SER A 40 -4.97 -16.17 7.93
C SER A 40 -5.25 -17.52 8.56
N ALA A 41 -4.83 -18.63 7.94
CA ALA A 41 -5.00 -19.98 8.47
C ALA A 41 -3.88 -20.40 9.44
N ASP A 42 -2.72 -19.73 9.42
CA ASP A 42 -1.59 -20.07 10.29
C ASP A 42 -1.88 -19.74 11.78
N ASN A 43 -1.38 -20.55 12.72
CA ASN A 43 -1.57 -20.29 14.15
C ASN A 43 -0.52 -19.32 14.73
N ASP A 44 0.65 -19.21 14.10
CA ASP A 44 1.75 -18.33 14.53
C ASP A 44 1.98 -17.23 13.49
N LYS A 45 1.20 -16.14 13.62
CA LYS A 45 1.28 -14.99 12.70
C LYS A 45 2.63 -14.28 12.75
N LEU A 46 3.34 -14.35 13.88
CA LEU A 46 4.62 -13.66 14.09
C LEU A 46 5.76 -14.38 13.37
N GLN A 47 5.69 -15.71 13.25
CA GLN A 47 6.68 -16.52 12.56
C GLN A 47 6.28 -16.93 11.14
N PHE A 48 5.13 -16.47 10.64
CA PHE A 48 4.67 -16.80 9.29
C PHE A 48 5.69 -16.41 8.20
N GLU A 49 6.05 -17.38 7.36
CA GLU A 49 7.01 -17.16 6.28
C GLU A 49 6.32 -16.57 5.03
N TRP A 50 6.37 -15.25 4.88
CA TRP A 50 5.83 -14.51 3.72
C TRP A 50 6.55 -14.78 2.39
N GLY A 51 7.63 -15.56 2.40
CA GLY A 51 8.41 -15.93 1.23
C GLY A 51 9.38 -14.85 0.72
N LYS A 52 10.27 -15.27 -0.20
CA LYS A 52 11.41 -14.48 -0.68
C LYS A 52 11.01 -13.17 -1.38
N ASN A 53 9.87 -13.15 -2.08
CA ASN A 53 9.45 -11.98 -2.85
C ASN A 53 9.06 -10.82 -1.93
N ILE A 54 8.24 -11.07 -0.90
CA ILE A 54 7.85 -10.06 0.09
C ILE A 54 9.09 -9.62 0.89
N ALA A 55 9.93 -10.58 1.32
CA ALA A 55 11.17 -10.27 2.01
C ALA A 55 12.09 -9.32 1.20
N GLN A 56 12.16 -9.47 -0.12
CA GLN A 56 12.92 -8.56 -0.98
C GLN A 56 12.36 -7.14 -1.03
N TYR A 57 11.03 -6.96 -0.99
CA TYR A 57 10.42 -5.63 -0.85
C TYR A 57 10.73 -5.02 0.51
N VAL A 58 10.54 -5.77 1.59
CA VAL A 58 10.75 -5.29 2.97
C VAL A 58 12.21 -4.92 3.22
N THR A 59 13.15 -5.70 2.70
CA THR A 59 14.59 -5.47 2.91
C THR A 59 15.24 -4.54 1.89
N GLY A 60 14.49 -4.06 0.89
CA GLY A 60 15.03 -3.24 -0.21
C GLY A 60 15.99 -3.99 -1.14
N LYS A 61 15.97 -5.32 -1.14
CA LYS A 61 16.90 -6.17 -1.94
C LYS A 61 16.32 -6.62 -3.28
N SER A 62 15.21 -6.04 -3.73
CA SER A 62 14.57 -6.45 -4.99
C SER A 62 15.43 -6.09 -6.23
N LYS A 63 15.53 -7.03 -7.17
CA LYS A 63 16.32 -6.87 -8.41
C LYS A 63 15.81 -5.69 -9.23
N GLY A 64 16.72 -4.85 -9.73
CA GLY A 64 16.40 -3.67 -10.55
C GLY A 64 16.15 -2.38 -9.76
N GLN A 65 16.05 -2.46 -8.43
CA GLN A 65 16.05 -1.27 -7.59
C GLN A 65 17.49 -0.85 -7.28
N LYS A 66 17.89 0.34 -7.74
CA LYS A 66 19.18 0.94 -7.34
C LYS A 66 19.24 1.29 -5.85
N MET A 67 18.09 1.40 -5.18
CA MET A 67 17.98 1.90 -3.81
C MET A 67 17.58 0.79 -2.86
N LYS A 68 18.50 0.43 -1.95
CA LYS A 68 18.34 -0.60 -0.93
C LYS A 68 17.73 -0.01 0.34
N LEU A 69 16.46 0.37 0.29
CA LEU A 69 15.75 0.97 1.42
C LEU A 69 14.90 -0.09 2.12
N GLY A 70 15.15 -0.34 3.41
CA GLY A 70 14.36 -1.24 4.23
C GLY A 70 13.10 -0.57 4.77
N LEU A 71 11.95 -1.23 4.65
CA LEU A 71 10.69 -0.78 5.24
C LEU A 71 10.79 -0.81 6.77
N GLY A 72 10.35 0.26 7.43
CA GLY A 72 10.43 0.44 8.88
C GLY A 72 11.84 0.81 9.41
N ARG A 73 12.87 0.74 8.56
CA ARG A 73 14.24 1.16 8.90
C ARG A 73 14.61 2.47 8.21
N ASP A 74 14.55 2.48 6.89
CA ASP A 74 14.89 3.62 6.04
C ASP A 74 13.65 4.31 5.48
N VAL A 75 12.50 3.64 5.53
CA VAL A 75 11.20 4.09 5.01
C VAL A 75 10.15 4.00 6.09
N ASP A 76 9.43 5.09 6.31
CA ASP A 76 8.30 5.17 7.24
C ASP A 76 6.95 5.16 6.50
N THR A 77 6.91 5.61 5.24
CA THR A 77 5.68 5.70 4.45
C THR A 77 5.82 4.98 3.11
N VAL A 78 4.87 4.10 2.81
CA VAL A 78 4.80 3.36 1.54
C VAL A 78 3.58 3.79 0.75
N TYR A 79 3.81 4.23 -0.47
CA TYR A 79 2.77 4.44 -1.47
C TYR A 79 2.70 3.24 -2.41
N THR A 80 1.50 2.70 -2.63
CA THR A 80 1.32 1.58 -3.55
C THR A 80 -0.10 1.56 -4.10
N PRO A 81 -0.31 1.22 -5.38
CA PRO A 81 -1.64 0.99 -5.91
C PRO A 81 -2.17 -0.37 -5.43
N MET A 82 -3.48 -0.46 -5.26
CA MET A 82 -4.21 -1.70 -5.03
C MET A 82 -5.37 -1.79 -6.02
N ASN A 83 -5.59 -2.97 -6.58
CA ASN A 83 -6.74 -3.25 -7.42
C ASN A 83 -7.80 -3.98 -6.59
N TRP A 84 -9.03 -3.47 -6.59
CA TRP A 84 -10.21 -4.05 -5.98
C TRP A 84 -11.12 -4.62 -7.05
N GLY A 85 -11.55 -5.87 -6.87
CA GLY A 85 -12.52 -6.51 -7.76
C GLY A 85 -12.03 -6.83 -9.17
N GLY A 86 -10.81 -6.45 -9.54
CA GLY A 86 -10.25 -6.63 -10.89
C GLY A 86 -10.34 -5.36 -11.76
N ASP A 87 -11.19 -4.41 -11.40
CA ASP A 87 -11.59 -3.28 -12.25
C ASP A 87 -11.41 -1.90 -11.60
N HIS A 88 -11.30 -1.84 -10.27
CA HIS A 88 -11.16 -0.59 -9.54
C HIS A 88 -9.76 -0.42 -8.96
N TRP A 89 -9.17 0.75 -9.14
CA TRP A 89 -7.84 1.08 -8.63
C TRP A 89 -7.93 2.12 -7.53
N VAL A 90 -7.29 1.83 -6.40
CA VAL A 90 -7.13 2.76 -5.27
C VAL A 90 -5.64 2.95 -4.97
N GLY A 91 -5.28 4.13 -4.51
CA GLY A 91 -3.94 4.40 -3.98
C GLY A 91 -3.92 4.10 -2.48
N LEU A 92 -2.85 3.49 -1.98
CA LEU A 92 -2.62 3.29 -0.54
C LEU A 92 -1.44 4.13 -0.10
N CYS A 93 -1.59 4.82 1.03
CA CYS A 93 -0.50 5.38 1.82
C CYS A 93 -0.45 4.63 3.15
N ILE A 94 0.59 3.81 3.33
CA ILE A 94 0.81 2.98 4.50
C ILE A 94 1.89 3.65 5.34
N LYS A 95 1.50 4.21 6.48
CA LYS A 95 2.41 4.77 7.47
C LYS A 95 2.78 3.69 8.48
N LEU A 96 3.98 3.15 8.34
CA LEU A 96 4.46 2.00 9.11
C LEU A 96 4.67 2.34 10.59
N THR A 97 5.10 3.56 10.89
CA THR A 97 5.34 4.02 12.26
C THR A 97 4.04 4.24 13.04
N GLU A 98 3.02 4.77 12.37
CA GLU A 98 1.69 5.03 12.93
C GLU A 98 0.80 3.79 12.91
N GLY A 99 1.12 2.79 12.09
CA GLY A 99 0.23 1.66 11.85
C GLY A 99 -1.05 2.07 11.11
N HIS A 100 -1.01 3.13 10.31
CA HIS A 100 -2.20 3.69 9.67
C HIS A 100 -2.13 3.55 8.14
N VAL A 101 -3.25 3.15 7.52
CA VAL A 101 -3.40 3.11 6.06
C VAL A 101 -4.44 4.13 5.59
N THR A 102 -4.02 5.11 4.82
CA THR A 102 -4.94 6.01 4.11
C THR A 102 -5.20 5.47 2.70
N VAL A 103 -6.48 5.33 2.35
CA VAL A 103 -6.95 4.89 1.05
C VAL A 103 -7.38 6.08 0.21
N PHE A 104 -6.76 6.27 -0.94
CA PHE A 104 -7.15 7.23 -1.97
C PHE A 104 -8.04 6.55 -2.99
N ASP A 105 -9.35 6.71 -2.83
CA ASP A 105 -10.36 6.13 -3.69
C ASP A 105 -11.04 7.22 -4.52
N SER A 106 -10.77 7.26 -5.83
CA SER A 106 -11.41 8.23 -6.73
C SER A 106 -12.86 7.88 -7.10
N TYR A 107 -13.35 6.70 -6.70
CA TYR A 107 -14.70 6.20 -6.97
C TYR A 107 -15.45 6.03 -5.66
N VAL A 108 -15.87 7.14 -5.07
CA VAL A 108 -16.72 7.15 -3.87
C VAL A 108 -18.16 7.39 -4.34
N PRO A 109 -19.10 6.43 -4.19
CA PRO A 109 -20.50 6.81 -4.18
C PRO A 109 -20.68 7.79 -3.00
N HIS A 110 -21.39 8.90 -3.21
CA HIS A 110 -21.78 9.82 -2.12
C HIS A 110 -22.70 9.08 -1.14
N THR A 111 -22.12 8.25 -0.30
CA THR A 111 -22.72 7.80 0.94
C THR A 111 -21.91 8.46 2.03
N GLU A 112 -22.57 9.25 2.86
CA GLU A 112 -22.03 9.71 4.14
C GLU A 112 -21.39 8.49 4.81
N ILE A 113 -20.06 8.54 4.92
CA ILE A 113 -19.30 7.46 5.52
C ILE A 113 -19.62 7.56 7.00
N GLU A 114 -20.54 6.73 7.48
CA GLU A 114 -20.47 6.27 8.87
C GLU A 114 -19.04 5.80 9.06
N VAL A 115 -18.31 6.55 9.89
CA VAL A 115 -16.99 6.18 10.40
C VAL A 115 -17.19 4.90 11.19
N THR A 116 -17.33 3.80 10.48
CA THR A 116 -17.24 2.46 11.05
C THR A 116 -15.76 2.30 11.33
N GLU A 117 -15.41 2.68 12.56
CA GLU A 117 -14.14 2.41 13.21
C GLU A 117 -13.57 1.11 12.67
N GLY A 118 -12.47 1.24 11.92
CA GLY A 118 -11.93 0.14 11.13
C GLY A 118 -11.71 -1.11 11.99
N HIS A 119 -11.94 -2.28 11.38
CA HIS A 119 -11.61 -3.58 11.97
C HIS A 119 -10.26 -3.53 12.69
N MET A 120 -10.30 -3.46 14.01
CA MET A 120 -9.13 -3.44 14.86
C MET A 120 -8.57 -4.86 14.93
N VAL A 121 -7.52 -5.14 14.16
CA VAL A 121 -6.78 -6.39 14.33
C VAL A 121 -5.88 -6.21 15.54
N LYS A 122 -6.32 -6.72 16.69
CA LYS A 122 -5.54 -6.76 17.93
C LYS A 122 -4.68 -8.02 17.92
N GLU A 123 -3.46 -7.92 17.43
CA GLU A 123 -2.43 -8.92 17.72
C GLU A 123 -1.21 -8.25 18.33
N GLY A 124 -0.98 -8.52 19.63
CA GLY A 124 0.33 -8.48 20.28
C GLY A 124 1.06 -7.15 20.43
N LEU A 125 1.17 -6.29 19.41
CA LEU A 125 1.89 -5.02 19.45
C LEU A 125 1.49 -4.17 18.22
N ARG A 126 0.86 -3.01 18.48
CA ARG A 126 0.34 -1.97 17.55
C ARG A 126 -0.99 -2.29 16.86
N ILE A 127 -1.98 -1.45 17.17
CA ILE A 127 -3.27 -1.39 16.49
C ILE A 127 -3.03 -0.81 15.11
N TYR A 128 -3.40 -1.54 14.06
CA TYR A 128 -3.45 -0.99 12.72
C TYR A 128 -4.83 -0.38 12.46
N SER A 129 -4.86 0.82 11.88
CA SER A 129 -6.07 1.55 11.54
C SER A 129 -6.06 1.95 10.08
N TRP A 130 -7.23 2.31 9.54
CA TRP A 130 -7.33 2.81 8.18
C TRP A 130 -8.43 3.87 8.05
N SER A 131 -8.28 4.73 7.05
CA SER A 131 -9.28 5.74 6.67
C SER A 131 -9.31 5.94 5.16
N ARG A 132 -10.42 6.47 4.62
CA ARG A 132 -10.49 6.96 3.24
C ARG A 132 -10.19 8.45 3.22
N ALA A 133 -9.37 8.89 2.26
CA ALA A 133 -9.09 10.30 2.08
C ALA A 133 -10.34 11.04 1.55
N GLU A 134 -10.69 12.13 2.21
CA GLU A 134 -11.78 13.02 1.80
C GLU A 134 -11.28 14.18 0.92
N GLY A 135 -12.18 14.84 0.20
CA GLY A 135 -11.86 16.03 -0.61
C GLY A 135 -10.94 15.75 -1.82
N ILE A 136 -10.82 14.49 -2.23
CA ILE A 136 -10.00 14.09 -3.38
C ILE A 136 -10.81 14.08 -4.68
N TYR A 137 -10.12 14.02 -5.82
CA TYR A 137 -10.76 14.03 -7.14
C TYR A 137 -11.79 12.90 -7.28
N HIS A 138 -13.04 13.26 -7.62
CA HIS A 138 -14.11 12.31 -7.88
C HIS A 138 -14.20 11.97 -9.36
N ASN A 139 -13.91 10.71 -9.67
CA ASN A 139 -13.99 10.19 -11.01
C ASN A 139 -15.44 9.81 -11.37
N LYS A 140 -16.04 10.57 -12.29
CA LYS A 140 -17.40 10.31 -12.82
C LYS A 140 -17.42 9.42 -14.07
N ARG A 141 -16.29 8.87 -14.52
CA ARG A 141 -16.17 8.10 -15.77
C ARG A 141 -15.36 6.82 -15.56
N GLY A 142 -15.76 5.70 -16.18
CA GLY A 142 -14.98 4.47 -16.15
C GLY A 142 -13.56 4.67 -16.71
N GLY A 143 -12.56 4.05 -16.08
CA GLY A 143 -11.18 3.99 -16.59
C GLY A 143 -10.17 5.01 -16.03
N ASN A 144 -10.57 6.05 -15.30
CA ASN A 144 -9.63 7.06 -14.76
C ASN A 144 -9.12 6.78 -13.34
N CYS A 145 -9.58 5.71 -12.69
CA CYS A 145 -9.15 5.36 -11.32
C CYS A 145 -7.66 5.00 -11.25
N GLY A 146 -7.11 4.39 -12.32
CA GLY A 146 -5.69 4.05 -12.42
C GLY A 146 -4.78 5.27 -12.22
N PRO A 147 -4.87 6.32 -13.06
CA PRO A 147 -4.11 7.56 -12.87
C PRO A 147 -4.30 8.23 -11.50
N CYS A 148 -5.49 8.12 -10.90
CA CYS A 148 -5.80 8.74 -9.59
C CYS A 148 -5.25 7.94 -8.40
N ALA A 149 -4.90 6.67 -8.60
CA ALA A 149 -4.33 5.78 -7.58
C ALA A 149 -2.80 5.93 -7.42
N CYS A 150 -2.20 6.97 -8.01
CA CYS A 150 -0.74 7.14 -8.16
C CYS A 150 -0.16 8.27 -7.35
#